data_AF-A0AAJ7Q6T0-F1
#
_entry.id   AF-A0AAJ7Q6T0-F1
#
_cell.length_a   1.000
_cell.length_b   1.000
_cell.length_c   1.000
_cell.angle_alpha   90.00
_cell.angle_beta   90.00
_cell.angle_gamma   90.00
#
_symmetry.space_group_name_H-M   'P 1'
#
loop_
_entity.id
_entity.type
_entity.pdbx_description
1 polymer ?
#
loop_
_entity_poly.entity_id
_entity_poly.type
_entity_poly.pdbx_seq_one_letter_code
_entity_poly.pdbx_strand_id
1 'polypeptide(L)'
;MDSKGRRGTNGSFKRSSIKRSASSGSQKVHRVWIEKTFQKRECIQIIPSKDATRCSCGQLVTQHTTIPPGAKEEGAPLIQLEVQPPERWSPLKHTQTSPTDAYGVIEFQGGGHVNKAMYIRVSYDSKPDSLLHLMVKDWQLELPTLLISVHGGLQNFDLPPKLKQVFGKGLIKAAVTTGAWIFTGGVSTGVIRHVGDALKDHSSKSRGKVCAIGIAPWGIIENKEDLIGRDVTRSYQTMSNPLSKLSVLNSSHSHFILSDNGTTGKYGAEVRLRRQLEKHIALQKINTRLGQGVPVVCLILEGGPNVISIVLESLKEEPPVPVVVCDGSGRASDIISFAHKYCEEDGLVSESVKDQLLVTIQKTFNYSRSQAQQIFLMVMECMKKRALVGQRAETLSPGMTCFISMILFIQIHFPSMQQ
;
A
#
# COMPACT_ATOMS: atom_id res chain seq x y z
N MET A 1 -12.02 -27.56 54.99
CA MET A 1 -11.92 -26.22 55.60
C MET A 1 -10.48 -25.79 55.51
N ASP A 2 -10.34 -24.57 55.01
CA ASP A 2 -9.19 -23.66 55.06
C ASP A 2 -7.91 -23.90 54.28
N SER A 3 -7.48 -22.74 53.79
CA SER A 3 -6.59 -22.41 52.71
C SER A 3 -5.59 -21.37 53.21
N LYS A 4 -4.61 -21.06 52.35
CA LYS A 4 -3.67 -19.92 52.35
C LYS A 4 -2.30 -20.21 53.02
N GLY A 5 -1.17 -19.82 52.42
CA GLY A 5 -1.02 -18.97 51.24
C GLY A 5 0.39 -18.97 50.63
N ARG A 6 0.45 -18.61 49.36
CA ARG A 6 1.69 -18.23 48.66
C ARG A 6 1.63 -16.74 48.36
N ARG A 7 2.64 -16.01 48.84
CA ARG A 7 2.90 -14.58 48.58
C ARG A 7 3.01 -14.34 47.07
N GLY A 8 2.13 -13.49 46.54
CA GLY A 8 2.26 -12.91 45.22
C GLY A 8 3.14 -11.66 45.28
N THR A 9 4.19 -11.61 44.46
CA THR A 9 4.91 -10.37 44.15
C THR A 9 4.23 -9.71 42.95
N ASN A 10 3.44 -8.66 43.21
CA ASN A 10 2.86 -7.79 42.20
C ASN A 10 3.95 -6.91 41.56
N GLY A 11 4.49 -7.36 40.42
CA GLY A 11 5.27 -6.53 39.50
C GLY A 11 4.37 -5.99 38.39
N SER A 12 3.67 -4.88 38.65
CA SER A 12 2.92 -4.14 37.63
C SER A 12 3.90 -3.41 36.71
N PHE A 13 4.26 -4.04 35.59
CA PHE A 13 5.08 -3.40 34.56
C PHE A 13 4.19 -2.71 33.53
N LYS A 14 4.36 -1.38 33.46
CA LYS A 14 3.58 -0.42 32.68
C LYS A 14 3.52 -0.79 31.19
N ARG A 15 2.29 -0.87 30.69
CA ARG A 15 1.92 -0.87 29.26
C ARG A 15 2.54 0.37 28.60
N SER A 16 3.33 0.20 27.54
CA SER A 16 3.89 1.32 26.76
C SER A 16 2.77 2.01 25.97
N SER A 17 2.09 2.93 26.64
CA SER A 17 1.29 3.96 26.00
C SER A 17 2.20 4.80 25.12
N ILE A 18 1.83 4.99 23.85
CA ILE A 18 2.40 6.05 23.00
C ILE A 18 2.05 7.37 23.68
N LYS A 19 2.90 7.82 24.62
CA LYS A 19 2.77 9.10 25.29
C LYS A 19 3.82 10.02 24.70
N ARG A 20 3.36 11.02 23.95
CA ARG A 20 4.18 12.15 23.54
C ARG A 20 4.54 12.98 24.77
N SER A 21 5.69 12.72 25.38
CA SER A 21 6.27 13.64 26.36
C SER A 21 7.15 14.66 25.64
N ALA A 22 6.52 15.56 24.89
CA ALA A 22 7.17 16.74 24.33
C ALA A 22 6.64 17.98 25.04
N SER A 23 7.49 18.98 25.29
CA SER A 23 7.08 20.24 25.90
C SER A 23 6.01 20.94 25.04
N SER A 24 5.12 21.72 25.67
CA SER A 24 4.01 22.40 24.97
C SER A 24 4.49 23.28 23.79
N GLY A 25 5.69 23.85 23.88
CA GLY A 25 6.31 24.61 22.80
C GLY A 25 6.76 23.74 21.62
N SER A 26 7.39 22.58 21.88
CA SER A 26 7.80 21.64 20.84
C SER A 26 6.59 21.06 20.09
N GLN A 27 5.50 20.71 20.80
CA GLN A 27 4.28 20.21 20.14
C GLN A 27 3.64 21.24 19.20
N LYS A 28 3.66 22.54 19.54
CA LYS A 28 3.15 23.60 18.66
C LYS A 28 3.98 23.76 17.39
N VAL A 29 5.31 23.73 17.49
CA VAL A 29 6.21 23.85 16.33
C VAL A 29 6.03 22.69 15.36
N HIS A 30 5.87 21.46 15.87
CA HIS A 30 5.64 20.27 15.04
C HIS A 30 4.32 20.34 14.26
N ARG A 31 3.22 20.77 14.90
CA ARG A 31 1.93 20.97 14.22
C ARG A 31 2.03 21.96 13.06
N VAL A 32 2.73 23.07 13.29
CA VAL A 32 2.96 24.10 12.27
C VAL A 32 3.78 23.56 11.10
N TRP A 33 4.76 22.68 11.35
CA TRP A 33 5.53 22.05 10.27
C TRP A 33 4.66 21.14 9.40
N ILE A 34 3.85 20.26 10.01
CA ILE A 34 2.94 19.36 9.27
C ILE A 34 1.99 20.17 8.38
N GLU A 35 1.34 21.20 8.93
CA GLU A 35 0.35 22.01 8.22
C GLU A 35 0.98 22.88 7.11
N LYS A 36 2.25 23.27 7.24
CA LYS A 36 2.98 23.98 6.18
C LYS A 36 3.51 23.05 5.09
N THR A 37 3.79 21.80 5.44
CA THR A 37 4.49 20.85 4.55
C THR A 37 3.52 20.00 3.75
N PHE A 38 2.45 19.52 4.39
CA PHE A 38 1.50 18.60 3.77
C PHE A 38 0.20 19.29 3.40
N GLN A 39 -0.22 19.06 2.17
CA GLN A 39 -1.46 19.57 1.61
C GLN A 39 -2.47 18.44 1.44
N LYS A 40 -3.75 18.79 1.32
CA LYS A 40 -4.84 17.96 0.79
C LYS A 40 -5.33 18.54 -0.54
N ARG A 41 -6.17 17.80 -1.27
CA ARG A 41 -6.77 18.25 -2.54
C ARG A 41 -8.28 18.13 -2.53
N GLU A 42 -8.95 19.14 -3.07
CA GLU A 42 -10.41 19.17 -3.20
C GLU A 42 -10.78 19.55 -4.63
N CYS A 43 -11.78 18.85 -5.19
CA CYS A 43 -12.21 19.10 -6.55
C CYS A 43 -13.01 20.41 -6.65
N ILE A 44 -12.52 21.36 -7.44
CA ILE A 44 -13.07 22.71 -7.58
C ILE A 44 -13.70 22.97 -8.96
N GLN A 45 -13.83 21.95 -9.80
CA GLN A 45 -14.49 22.11 -11.09
C GLN A 45 -15.30 20.85 -11.41
N ILE A 46 -16.55 21.06 -11.81
CA ILE A 46 -17.45 19.98 -12.21
C ILE A 46 -17.18 19.66 -13.67
N ILE A 47 -16.56 18.50 -13.91
CA ILE A 47 -16.39 17.93 -15.25
C ILE A 47 -17.38 16.78 -15.38
N PRO A 48 -18.34 16.83 -16.32
CA PRO A 48 -19.32 15.75 -16.50
C PRO A 48 -18.66 14.38 -16.64
N SER A 49 -19.24 13.37 -15.99
CA SER A 49 -18.86 11.96 -16.19
C SER A 49 -19.83 11.27 -17.15
N LYS A 50 -19.69 9.95 -17.35
CA LYS A 50 -20.69 9.16 -18.09
C LYS A 50 -22.07 9.17 -17.41
N ASP A 51 -22.09 9.35 -16.10
CA ASP A 51 -23.29 9.58 -15.30
C ASP A 51 -23.45 11.09 -15.10
N ALA A 52 -24.52 11.66 -15.67
CA ALA A 52 -24.79 13.11 -15.62
C ALA A 52 -24.97 13.63 -14.18
N THR A 53 -25.28 12.76 -13.22
CA THR A 53 -25.42 13.14 -11.80
C THR A 53 -24.08 13.21 -11.06
N ARG A 54 -22.98 12.80 -11.71
CA ARG A 54 -21.65 12.71 -11.12
C ARG A 54 -20.60 13.49 -11.89
N CYS A 55 -19.76 14.18 -11.12
CA CYS A 55 -18.51 14.72 -11.64
C CYS A 55 -17.53 13.58 -11.94
N SER A 56 -16.63 13.80 -12.89
CA SER A 56 -15.51 12.92 -13.20
C SER A 56 -14.53 12.72 -12.04
N CYS A 57 -14.59 13.51 -10.96
CA CYS A 57 -13.89 13.18 -9.72
C CYS A 57 -14.54 12.03 -8.93
N GLY A 58 -15.83 11.72 -9.18
CA GLY A 58 -16.63 10.67 -8.53
C GLY A 58 -17.68 11.19 -7.54
N GLN A 59 -17.60 12.46 -7.13
CA GLN A 59 -18.62 13.09 -6.28
C GLN A 59 -19.92 13.33 -7.06
N LEU A 60 -21.04 13.34 -6.33
CA LEU A 60 -22.31 13.81 -6.87
C LEU A 60 -22.20 15.32 -7.16
N VAL A 61 -22.83 15.78 -8.23
CA VAL A 61 -22.85 17.22 -8.59
C VAL A 61 -23.39 18.07 -7.44
N THR A 62 -24.39 17.56 -6.72
CA THR A 62 -24.99 18.21 -5.54
C THR A 62 -24.08 18.28 -4.31
N GLN A 63 -23.00 17.50 -4.28
CA GLN A 63 -22.05 17.43 -3.15
C GLN A 63 -20.81 18.29 -3.37
N HIS A 64 -20.63 18.87 -4.56
CA HIS A 64 -19.59 19.88 -4.75
C HIS A 64 -19.95 21.12 -3.95
N THR A 65 -19.02 21.60 -3.12
CA THR A 65 -19.15 22.91 -2.48
C THR A 65 -19.33 23.96 -3.58
N THR A 66 -20.39 24.75 -3.49
CA THR A 66 -20.67 25.83 -4.44
C THR A 66 -19.46 26.75 -4.50
N ILE A 67 -18.71 26.68 -5.60
CA ILE A 67 -17.70 27.68 -5.92
C ILE A 67 -18.48 28.99 -6.04
N PRO A 68 -18.20 30.04 -5.25
CA PRO A 68 -18.72 31.36 -5.57
C PRO A 68 -18.26 31.67 -7.00
N PRO A 69 -19.15 32.07 -7.93
CA PRO A 69 -18.73 32.42 -9.27
C PRO A 69 -17.79 33.62 -9.21
N GLY A 70 -16.49 33.36 -9.13
CA GLY A 70 -15.43 34.36 -9.12
C GLY A 70 -15.05 34.69 -10.55
N ALA A 71 -15.44 35.89 -11.00
CA ALA A 71 -14.94 36.60 -12.17
C ALA A 71 -15.00 35.85 -13.51
N LYS A 72 -16.21 35.75 -14.10
CA LYS A 72 -16.29 35.93 -15.54
C LYS A 72 -16.25 37.43 -15.78
N GLU A 73 -15.16 37.94 -16.34
CA GLU A 73 -15.14 39.28 -16.93
C GLU A 73 -16.24 39.34 -17.99
N GLU A 74 -17.16 40.27 -17.82
CA GLU A 74 -18.12 40.65 -18.85
C GLU A 74 -17.36 41.34 -19.99
N GLY A 75 -17.44 40.78 -21.20
CA GLY A 75 -17.17 41.52 -22.44
C GLY A 75 -16.07 40.94 -23.33
N ALA A 76 -16.44 40.05 -24.25
CA ALA A 76 -15.83 39.99 -25.59
C ALA A 76 -16.78 39.29 -26.58
N PRO A 77 -16.82 39.70 -27.87
CA PRO A 77 -17.86 39.29 -28.81
C PRO A 77 -17.65 37.87 -29.35
N LEU A 78 -18.76 37.31 -29.85
CA LEU A 78 -18.90 36.04 -30.56
C LEU A 78 -17.75 35.75 -31.54
N ILE A 79 -16.84 34.84 -31.16
CA ILE A 79 -15.91 34.17 -32.07
C ILE A 79 -16.22 32.68 -32.03
N GLN A 80 -16.69 32.20 -33.18
CA GLN A 80 -16.76 30.83 -33.70
C GLN A 80 -16.27 29.73 -32.73
N LEU A 81 -17.21 28.95 -32.17
CA LEU A 81 -16.91 27.76 -31.38
C LEU A 81 -16.21 26.72 -32.27
N GLU A 82 -14.88 26.69 -32.22
CA GLU A 82 -14.16 25.43 -32.35
C GLU A 82 -14.70 24.52 -31.25
N VAL A 83 -15.29 23.38 -31.64
CA VAL A 83 -15.74 22.34 -30.71
C VAL A 83 -14.48 21.76 -30.06
N GLN A 84 -14.03 22.38 -28.97
CA GLN A 84 -12.97 21.81 -28.16
C GLN A 84 -13.43 20.43 -27.69
N PRO A 85 -12.58 19.39 -27.79
CA PRO A 85 -12.93 18.08 -27.27
C PRO A 85 -13.31 18.21 -25.78
N PRO A 86 -14.27 17.41 -25.29
CA PRO A 86 -14.72 17.50 -23.91
C PRO A 86 -13.52 17.40 -22.96
N GLU A 87 -13.33 18.44 -22.13
CA GLU A 87 -12.20 18.53 -21.23
C GLU A 87 -12.13 17.31 -20.31
N ARG A 88 -10.97 16.64 -20.27
CA ARG A 88 -10.77 15.47 -19.41
C ARG A 88 -10.35 15.91 -18.01
N TRP A 89 -11.11 15.48 -17.00
CA TRP A 89 -10.78 15.72 -15.60
C TRP A 89 -9.38 15.20 -15.25
N SER A 90 -8.64 16.02 -14.50
CA SER A 90 -7.30 15.72 -14.01
C SER A 90 -7.08 16.38 -12.64
N PRO A 91 -6.33 15.74 -11.73
CA PRO A 91 -6.08 16.32 -10.40
C PRO A 91 -5.41 17.70 -10.48
N LEU A 92 -4.42 17.88 -11.37
CA LEU A 92 -3.64 19.12 -11.41
C LEU A 92 -4.45 20.35 -11.85
N LYS A 93 -5.42 20.19 -12.75
CA LYS A 93 -6.22 21.31 -13.28
C LYS A 93 -7.50 21.57 -12.48
N HIS A 94 -8.14 20.51 -12.00
CA HIS A 94 -9.52 20.57 -11.51
C HIS A 94 -9.61 20.43 -9.98
N THR A 95 -8.48 20.44 -9.27
CA THR A 95 -8.44 20.42 -7.81
C THR A 95 -7.65 21.60 -7.28
N GLN A 96 -8.01 22.06 -6.09
CA GLN A 96 -7.26 23.04 -5.34
C GLN A 96 -6.55 22.36 -4.16
N THR A 97 -5.32 22.78 -3.92
CA THR A 97 -4.54 22.36 -2.75
C THR A 97 -4.78 23.29 -1.57
N SER A 98 -4.86 22.73 -0.37
CA SER A 98 -4.91 23.48 0.89
C SER A 98 -4.18 22.71 2.00
N PRO A 99 -3.76 23.34 3.12
CA PRO A 99 -3.12 22.64 4.23
C PRO A 99 -3.93 21.43 4.70
N THR A 100 -3.25 20.33 5.04
CA THR A 100 -3.94 19.13 5.53
C THR A 100 -4.71 19.42 6.82
N ASP A 101 -5.90 18.84 6.93
CA ASP A 101 -6.80 18.97 8.07
C ASP A 101 -7.10 17.63 8.74
N ALA A 102 -6.46 16.54 8.32
CA ALA A 102 -6.72 15.19 8.81
C ALA A 102 -5.42 14.47 9.14
N TYR A 103 -4.98 14.57 10.40
CA TYR A 103 -3.80 13.89 10.91
C TYR A 103 -3.85 13.71 12.42
N GLY A 104 -3.23 12.64 12.93
CA GLY A 104 -3.21 12.34 14.35
C GLY A 104 -3.17 10.85 14.63
N VAL A 105 -4.07 10.38 15.52
CA VAL A 105 -4.17 8.98 15.92
C VAL A 105 -5.57 8.45 15.60
N ILE A 106 -5.64 7.33 14.90
CA ILE A 106 -6.87 6.54 14.75
C ILE A 106 -6.99 5.60 15.94
N GLU A 107 -8.15 5.57 16.58
CA GLU A 107 -8.54 4.58 17.58
C GLU A 107 -9.62 3.67 16.98
N PHE A 108 -9.24 2.43 16.64
CA PHE A 108 -10.14 1.50 15.98
C PHE A 108 -11.18 0.94 16.95
N GLN A 109 -12.44 0.98 16.51
CA GLN A 109 -13.61 0.45 17.23
C GLN A 109 -14.12 -0.83 16.56
N GLY A 110 -14.69 -1.75 17.33
CA GLY A 110 -15.37 -2.95 16.81
C GLY A 110 -14.54 -4.24 16.79
N GLY A 111 -13.31 -4.24 17.31
CA GLY A 111 -12.55 -5.45 17.64
C GLY A 111 -12.45 -5.61 19.15
N GLY A 112 -12.38 -6.83 19.68
CA GLY A 112 -12.25 -7.09 21.13
C GLY A 112 -11.03 -6.43 21.83
N HIS A 113 -10.18 -5.72 21.07
CA HIS A 113 -9.09 -4.90 21.55
C HIS A 113 -9.06 -3.56 20.81
N VAL A 114 -8.81 -2.48 21.56
CA VAL A 114 -8.57 -1.13 21.01
C VAL A 114 -7.16 -1.09 20.40
N ASN A 115 -7.06 -1.01 19.08
CA ASN A 115 -5.80 -0.76 18.39
C ASN A 115 -5.68 0.71 17.97
N LYS A 116 -4.46 1.25 18.02
CA LYS A 116 -4.17 2.63 17.63
C LYS A 116 -3.19 2.68 16.47
N ALA A 117 -3.43 3.59 15.54
CA ALA A 117 -2.52 3.84 14.44
C ALA A 117 -2.29 5.35 14.24
N MET A 118 -1.07 5.75 13.89
CA MET A 118 -0.83 7.12 13.44
C MET A 118 -1.35 7.28 12.02
N TYR A 119 -1.85 8.46 11.66
CA TYR A 119 -2.29 8.72 10.29
C TYR A 119 -2.08 10.16 9.86
N ILE A 120 -2.01 10.35 8.53
CA ILE A 120 -2.01 11.65 7.88
C ILE A 120 -2.69 11.55 6.50
N ARG A 121 -3.52 12.54 6.15
CA ARG A 121 -3.98 12.81 4.79
C ARG A 121 -2.98 13.72 4.09
N VAL A 122 -2.53 13.31 2.91
CA VAL A 122 -1.52 14.03 2.12
C VAL A 122 -1.91 14.07 0.65
N SER A 123 -1.48 15.09 -0.06
CA SER A 123 -1.65 15.19 -1.51
C SER A 123 -0.87 14.07 -2.20
N TYR A 124 -1.40 13.54 -3.29
CA TYR A 124 -0.82 12.42 -4.04
C TYR A 124 0.57 12.69 -4.65
N ASP A 125 0.97 13.96 -4.70
CA ASP A 125 2.25 14.48 -5.18
C ASP A 125 3.12 15.04 -4.04
N SER A 126 2.79 14.72 -2.78
CA SER A 126 3.62 15.10 -1.62
C SER A 126 5.03 14.55 -1.77
N LYS A 127 6.03 15.36 -1.38
CA LYS A 127 7.43 14.99 -1.58
C LYS A 127 7.83 13.82 -0.66
N PRO A 128 8.56 12.83 -1.18
CA PRO A 128 8.91 11.63 -0.42
C PRO A 128 9.90 11.90 0.72
N ASP A 129 10.76 12.92 0.62
CA ASP A 129 11.64 13.35 1.71
C ASP A 129 10.86 13.83 2.93
N SER A 130 9.78 14.58 2.69
CA SER A 130 8.91 15.09 3.73
C SER A 130 8.13 13.97 4.41
N LEU A 131 7.64 12.99 3.64
CA LEU A 131 7.00 11.79 4.18
C LEU A 131 7.96 10.95 5.03
N LEU A 132 9.18 10.71 4.55
CA LEU A 132 10.18 9.99 5.34
C LEU A 132 10.57 10.76 6.61
N HIS A 133 10.70 12.08 6.53
CA HIS A 133 10.92 12.93 7.70
C HIS A 133 9.81 12.74 8.74
N LEU A 134 8.54 12.81 8.32
CA LEU A 134 7.40 12.57 9.19
C LEU A 134 7.50 11.19 9.87
N MET A 135 7.81 10.15 9.10
CA MET A 135 7.90 8.77 9.61
C MET A 135 9.02 8.61 10.65
N VAL A 136 10.21 9.15 10.38
CA VAL A 136 11.38 8.94 11.25
C VAL A 136 11.40 9.93 12.42
N LYS A 137 11.02 11.18 12.21
CA LYS A 137 11.13 12.26 13.21
C LYS A 137 9.86 12.41 14.04
N ASP A 138 8.69 12.48 13.40
CA ASP A 138 7.42 12.72 14.11
C ASP A 138 6.77 11.42 14.61
N TRP A 139 6.76 10.37 13.79
CA TRP A 139 6.27 9.05 14.21
C TRP A 139 7.33 8.23 14.96
N GLN A 140 8.56 8.73 15.02
CA GLN A 140 9.68 8.11 15.76
C GLN A 140 9.96 6.67 15.30
N LEU A 141 9.78 6.40 14.00
CA LEU A 141 10.12 5.10 13.44
C LEU A 141 11.63 5.01 13.22
N GLU A 142 12.22 3.90 13.64
CA GLU A 142 13.56 3.54 13.24
C GLU A 142 13.57 3.24 11.73
N LEU A 143 14.57 3.78 11.02
CA LEU A 143 14.75 3.52 9.60
C LEU A 143 14.87 2.01 9.36
N PRO A 144 14.12 1.42 8.41
CA PRO A 144 14.08 -0.02 8.27
C PRO A 144 15.36 -0.53 7.62
N THR A 145 15.79 -1.74 8.00
CA THR A 145 16.90 -2.41 7.30
C THR A 145 16.44 -3.15 6.03
N LEU A 146 15.13 -3.22 5.79
CA LEU A 146 14.48 -3.85 4.66
C LEU A 146 13.08 -3.26 4.49
N LEU A 147 12.65 -3.03 3.25
CA LEU A 147 11.27 -2.66 2.94
C LEU A 147 10.57 -3.80 2.18
N ILE A 148 9.51 -4.36 2.78
CA ILE A 148 8.67 -5.37 2.15
C ILE A 148 7.43 -4.68 1.59
N SER A 149 7.34 -4.58 0.27
CA SER A 149 6.21 -3.97 -0.43
C SER A 149 5.22 -5.05 -0.89
N VAL A 150 4.05 -5.15 -0.27
CA VAL A 150 3.06 -6.20 -0.55
C VAL A 150 2.05 -5.71 -1.59
N HIS A 151 1.85 -6.51 -2.64
CA HIS A 151 0.87 -6.29 -3.70
C HIS A 151 0.08 -7.57 -3.98
N GLY A 152 -1.10 -7.44 -4.59
CA GLY A 152 -1.96 -8.58 -4.86
C GLY A 152 -3.38 -8.22 -5.23
N GLY A 153 -4.29 -9.18 -5.05
CA GLY A 153 -5.72 -9.00 -5.28
C GLY A 153 -6.34 -7.85 -4.50
N LEU A 154 -7.12 -7.00 -5.18
CA LEU A 154 -7.94 -5.97 -4.54
C LEU A 154 -9.28 -6.52 -4.05
N GLN A 155 -9.79 -7.55 -4.71
CA GLN A 155 -11.03 -8.25 -4.33
C GLN A 155 -10.72 -9.33 -3.29
N ASN A 156 -11.69 -9.64 -2.43
CA ASN A 156 -11.53 -10.70 -1.44
C ASN A 156 -11.42 -12.06 -2.11
N PHE A 157 -10.39 -12.81 -1.72
CA PHE A 157 -10.17 -14.20 -2.09
C PHE A 157 -9.71 -14.98 -0.85
N ASP A 158 -9.83 -16.30 -0.90
CA ASP A 158 -9.35 -17.19 0.14
C ASP A 158 -8.07 -17.90 -0.30
N LEU A 159 -7.11 -17.97 0.62
CA LEU A 159 -5.90 -18.74 0.44
C LEU A 159 -6.14 -20.17 0.93
N PRO A 160 -5.54 -21.19 0.28
CA PRO A 160 -5.45 -22.53 0.84
C PRO A 160 -4.92 -22.47 2.28
N PRO A 161 -5.48 -23.20 3.27
CA PRO A 161 -5.12 -23.05 4.69
C PRO A 161 -3.61 -23.19 4.97
N LYS A 162 -2.96 -24.16 4.32
CA LYS A 162 -1.50 -24.36 4.41
C LYS A 162 -0.73 -23.15 3.89
N LEU A 163 -1.15 -22.59 2.75
CA LEU A 163 -0.53 -21.41 2.15
C LEU A 163 -0.74 -20.17 3.02
N LYS A 164 -1.95 -19.95 3.56
CA LYS A 164 -2.25 -18.88 4.50
C LYS A 164 -1.33 -18.92 5.72
N GLN A 165 -1.12 -20.11 6.29
CA GLN A 165 -0.24 -20.30 7.43
C GLN A 165 1.23 -20.00 7.08
N VAL A 166 1.72 -20.50 5.94
CA VAL A 166 3.11 -20.31 5.51
C VAL A 166 3.37 -18.84 5.18
N PHE A 167 2.47 -18.19 4.46
CA PHE A 167 2.52 -16.76 4.15
C PHE A 167 2.56 -15.92 5.42
N GLY A 168 1.56 -16.07 6.30
CA GLY A 168 1.44 -15.26 7.50
C GLY A 168 2.64 -15.41 8.44
N LYS A 169 3.07 -16.65 8.72
CA LYS A 169 4.27 -16.90 9.55
C LYS A 169 5.55 -16.39 8.87
N GLY A 170 5.68 -16.59 7.56
CA GLY A 170 6.85 -16.17 6.78
C GLY A 170 7.02 -14.65 6.78
N LEU A 171 5.96 -13.91 6.46
CA LEU A 171 5.94 -12.44 6.44
C LEU A 171 6.30 -11.85 7.80
N ILE A 172 5.63 -12.32 8.86
CA ILE A 172 5.87 -11.83 10.22
C ILE A 172 7.28 -12.16 10.69
N LYS A 173 7.75 -13.39 10.46
CA LYS A 173 9.10 -13.78 10.86
C LYS A 173 10.15 -12.96 10.11
N ALA A 174 9.98 -12.71 8.81
CA ALA A 174 10.89 -11.87 8.04
C ALA A 174 10.95 -10.44 8.59
N ALA A 175 9.78 -9.82 8.83
CA ALA A 175 9.72 -8.46 9.35
C ALA A 175 10.34 -8.32 10.74
N VAL A 176 10.04 -9.24 11.66
CA VAL A 176 10.60 -9.22 13.02
C VAL A 176 12.10 -9.50 13.03
N THR A 177 12.57 -10.46 12.23
CA THR A 177 13.99 -10.87 12.24
C THR A 177 14.90 -9.79 11.68
N THR A 178 14.42 -9.06 10.67
CA THR A 178 15.22 -8.03 9.98
C THR A 178 14.98 -6.64 10.58
N GLY A 179 13.81 -6.36 11.15
CA GLY A 179 13.40 -4.98 11.45
C GLY A 179 12.81 -4.29 10.23
N ALA A 180 12.14 -5.05 9.35
CA ALA A 180 11.56 -4.50 8.13
C ALA A 180 10.30 -3.66 8.38
N TRP A 181 10.11 -2.67 7.53
CA TRP A 181 8.78 -2.07 7.33
C TRP A 181 7.99 -2.89 6.31
N ILE A 182 6.68 -2.98 6.51
CA ILE A 182 5.73 -3.60 5.56
C ILE A 182 4.84 -2.52 4.97
N PHE A 183 4.93 -2.30 3.66
CA PHE A 183 4.02 -1.43 2.91
C PHE A 183 2.87 -2.22 2.31
N THR A 184 1.65 -1.71 2.45
CA THR A 184 0.44 -2.30 1.88
C THR A 184 -0.52 -1.22 1.36
N GLY A 185 -1.64 -1.63 0.75
CA GLY A 185 -2.73 -0.72 0.37
C GLY A 185 -3.59 -0.20 1.53
N GLY A 186 -3.36 -0.66 2.78
CA GLY A 186 -3.99 -0.16 4.00
C GLY A 186 -5.48 -0.47 4.20
N VAL A 187 -6.26 -0.66 3.15
CA VAL A 187 -7.69 -0.98 3.22
C VAL A 187 -7.93 -2.48 3.40
N SER A 188 -8.96 -2.85 4.16
CA SER A 188 -9.20 -4.23 4.58
C SER A 188 -9.88 -5.11 3.51
N THR A 189 -9.33 -5.12 2.31
CA THR A 189 -9.81 -5.91 1.16
C THR A 189 -8.69 -6.76 0.55
N GLY A 190 -9.08 -7.85 -0.10
CA GLY A 190 -8.18 -8.72 -0.85
C GLY A 190 -6.96 -9.17 -0.07
N VAL A 191 -5.77 -8.99 -0.64
CA VAL A 191 -4.50 -9.44 -0.04
C VAL A 191 -4.22 -8.78 1.31
N ILE A 192 -4.68 -7.54 1.54
CA ILE A 192 -4.44 -6.82 2.80
C ILE A 192 -5.17 -7.51 3.97
N ARG A 193 -6.31 -8.19 3.76
CA ARG A 193 -6.93 -8.99 4.84
C ARG A 193 -6.00 -10.09 5.34
N HIS A 194 -5.34 -10.81 4.44
CA HIS A 194 -4.42 -11.89 4.80
C HIS A 194 -3.20 -11.35 5.55
N VAL A 195 -2.70 -10.16 5.17
CA VAL A 195 -1.65 -9.45 5.92
C VAL A 195 -2.16 -9.04 7.30
N GLY A 196 -3.37 -8.47 7.37
CA GLY A 196 -4.00 -8.03 8.62
C GLY A 196 -4.25 -9.17 9.60
N ASP A 197 -4.67 -10.34 9.11
CA ASP A 197 -4.81 -11.56 9.89
C ASP A 197 -3.45 -11.99 10.48
N ALA A 198 -2.39 -12.01 9.67
CA ALA A 198 -1.05 -12.37 10.12
C ALA A 198 -0.51 -11.40 11.20
N LEU A 199 -0.73 -10.10 11.03
CA LEU A 199 -0.36 -9.07 12.00
C LEU A 199 -1.12 -9.23 13.33
N LYS A 200 -2.44 -9.48 13.25
CA LYS A 200 -3.30 -9.70 14.42
C LYS A 200 -2.91 -10.97 15.19
N ASP A 201 -2.64 -12.06 14.47
CA ASP A 201 -2.19 -13.32 15.05
C ASP A 201 -0.84 -13.18 15.74
N HIS A 202 0.08 -12.37 15.21
CA HIS A 202 1.35 -12.08 15.87
C HIS A 202 1.16 -11.24 17.15
N SER A 203 0.38 -10.16 17.06
CA SER A 203 0.16 -9.24 18.18
C SER A 203 -0.52 -9.91 19.39
N SER A 204 -1.33 -10.95 19.18
CA SER A 204 -1.95 -11.71 20.27
C SER A 204 -0.98 -12.66 20.98
N LYS A 205 0.12 -13.05 20.32
CA LYS A 205 1.08 -14.07 20.79
C LYS A 205 2.43 -13.50 21.23
N SER A 206 2.77 -12.29 20.79
CA SER A 206 4.08 -11.67 20.99
C SER A 206 3.95 -10.20 21.38
N ARG A 207 4.96 -9.67 22.08
CA ARG A 207 5.08 -8.24 22.40
C ARG A 207 5.79 -7.43 21.32
N GLY A 208 6.42 -8.09 20.34
CA GLY A 208 7.09 -7.43 19.21
C GLY A 208 6.07 -6.71 18.33
N LYS A 209 6.30 -5.42 18.05
CA LYS A 209 5.46 -4.65 17.12
C LYS A 209 6.07 -4.69 15.73
N VAL A 210 5.34 -5.23 14.77
CA VAL A 210 5.68 -5.15 13.35
C VAL A 210 5.24 -3.79 12.82
N CYS A 211 6.14 -3.07 12.13
CA CYS A 211 5.80 -1.79 11.52
C CYS A 211 5.10 -2.03 10.17
N ALA A 212 3.77 -2.05 10.19
CA ALA A 212 2.94 -2.12 9.00
C ALA A 212 2.33 -0.75 8.69
N ILE A 213 2.59 -0.24 7.48
CA ILE A 213 2.19 1.09 7.01
C ILE A 213 1.27 0.92 5.80
N GLY A 214 0.02 1.36 5.96
CA GLY A 214 -0.98 1.35 4.90
C GLY A 214 -0.93 2.65 4.09
N ILE A 215 -0.69 2.55 2.79
CA ILE A 215 -0.74 3.70 1.87
C ILE A 215 -2.02 3.55 1.03
N ALA A 216 -3.05 4.30 1.40
CA ALA A 216 -4.40 4.13 0.88
C ALA A 216 -4.90 5.43 0.21
N PRO A 217 -5.71 5.36 -0.86
CA PRO A 217 -6.31 6.56 -1.41
C PRO A 217 -7.42 7.09 -0.48
N TRP A 218 -7.35 8.37 -0.10
CA TRP A 218 -8.35 9.03 0.75
C TRP A 218 -9.78 8.89 0.18
N GLY A 219 -9.91 8.95 -1.15
CA GLY A 219 -11.19 8.89 -1.85
C GLY A 219 -12.01 7.62 -1.64
N ILE A 220 -11.38 6.49 -1.28
CA ILE A 220 -12.06 5.19 -1.13
C ILE A 220 -12.35 4.82 0.32
N ILE A 221 -11.92 5.64 1.28
CA ILE A 221 -12.04 5.30 2.70
C ILE A 221 -13.47 5.54 3.15
N GLU A 222 -14.08 4.51 3.71
CA GLU A 222 -15.39 4.60 4.36
C GLU A 222 -15.30 5.48 5.62
N ASN A 223 -16.29 6.33 5.87
CA ASN A 223 -16.36 7.24 7.03
C ASN A 223 -15.09 8.10 7.22
N LYS A 224 -14.46 8.52 6.12
CA LYS A 224 -13.24 9.34 6.18
C LYS A 224 -13.46 10.70 6.85
N GLU A 225 -14.68 11.19 6.86
CA GLU A 225 -15.10 12.43 7.51
C GLU A 225 -14.82 12.39 9.03
N ASP A 226 -14.93 11.21 9.65
CA ASP A 226 -14.60 10.99 11.08
C ASP A 226 -13.10 11.16 11.37
N LEU A 227 -12.26 11.06 10.35
CA LEU A 227 -10.81 11.22 10.44
C LEU A 227 -10.36 12.68 10.27
N ILE A 228 -11.26 13.63 10.00
CA ILE A 228 -10.92 15.05 9.89
C ILE A 228 -10.61 15.60 11.28
N GLY A 229 -9.45 16.23 11.43
CA GLY A 229 -8.98 16.85 12.65
C GLY A 229 -7.45 17.01 12.65
N ARG A 230 -6.97 18.06 13.31
CA ARG A 230 -5.55 18.43 13.37
C ARG A 230 -4.93 17.99 14.68
N ASP A 231 -4.05 16.99 14.61
CA ASP A 231 -3.35 16.41 15.75
C ASP A 231 -4.27 15.89 16.86
N VAL A 232 -5.33 15.19 16.47
CA VAL A 232 -6.35 14.66 17.38
C VAL A 232 -6.38 13.13 17.36
N THR A 233 -6.98 12.54 18.39
CA THR A 233 -7.37 11.12 18.34
C THR A 233 -8.80 11.02 17.83
N ARG A 234 -9.01 10.23 16.77
CA ARG A 234 -10.33 9.99 16.17
C ARG A 234 -10.72 8.53 16.31
N SER A 235 -11.94 8.28 16.79
CA SER A 235 -12.52 6.94 16.76
C SER A 235 -12.92 6.58 15.34
N TYR A 236 -12.56 5.38 14.89
CA TYR A 236 -12.88 4.91 13.54
C TYR A 236 -13.50 3.52 13.60
N GLN A 237 -14.68 3.37 13.01
CA GLN A 237 -15.40 2.10 12.97
C GLN A 237 -15.00 1.29 11.74
N THR A 238 -14.69 0.01 11.93
CA THR A 238 -14.33 -0.89 10.83
C THR A 238 -15.53 -1.69 10.30
N MET A 239 -16.76 -1.23 10.53
CA MET A 239 -17.95 -1.89 10.01
C MET A 239 -18.12 -1.52 8.54
N SER A 240 -17.97 -2.51 7.65
CA SER A 240 -18.24 -2.31 6.22
C SER A 240 -19.73 -2.14 5.99
N ASN A 241 -20.14 -1.12 5.24
CA ASN A 241 -21.50 -0.99 4.73
C ASN A 241 -21.66 -1.85 3.46
N PRO A 242 -22.53 -2.89 3.46
CA PRO A 242 -22.70 -3.77 2.29
C PRO A 242 -23.17 -3.05 1.02
N LEU A 243 -23.78 -1.87 1.15
CA LEU A 243 -24.24 -1.04 0.03
C LEU A 243 -23.18 -0.06 -0.46
N SER A 244 -22.09 0.11 0.28
CA SER A 244 -21.02 1.03 -0.06
C SER A 244 -20.00 0.36 -1.00
N LYS A 245 -19.47 1.16 -1.93
CA LYS A 245 -18.34 0.77 -2.78
C LYS A 245 -16.99 1.22 -2.20
N LEU A 246 -17.01 1.85 -1.03
CA LEU A 246 -15.83 2.28 -0.30
C LEU A 246 -15.26 1.11 0.52
N SER A 247 -14.16 1.35 1.22
CA SER A 247 -13.44 0.32 1.97
C SER A 247 -12.99 0.87 3.32
N VAL A 248 -13.07 0.02 4.34
CA VAL A 248 -12.60 0.35 5.68
C VAL A 248 -11.08 0.18 5.79
N LEU A 249 -10.43 1.01 6.60
CA LEU A 249 -9.02 0.82 6.95
C LEU A 249 -8.82 -0.49 7.74
N ASN A 250 -7.70 -1.17 7.51
CA ASN A 250 -7.39 -2.41 8.20
C ASN A 250 -6.80 -2.14 9.60
N SER A 251 -7.55 -2.50 10.64
CA SER A 251 -7.21 -2.19 12.04
C SER A 251 -5.95 -2.88 12.57
N SER A 252 -5.31 -3.78 11.84
CA SER A 252 -4.04 -4.40 12.25
C SER A 252 -2.80 -3.57 11.87
N HIS A 253 -2.95 -2.52 11.04
CA HIS A 253 -1.85 -1.65 10.66
C HIS A 253 -1.51 -0.65 11.77
N SER A 254 -0.25 -0.23 11.79
CA SER A 254 0.29 0.68 12.81
C SER A 254 0.30 2.15 12.37
N HIS A 255 0.35 2.39 11.06
CA HIS A 255 0.48 3.73 10.48
C HIS A 255 -0.27 3.80 9.15
N PHE A 256 -0.75 5.00 8.79
CA PHE A 256 -1.45 5.25 7.54
C PHE A 256 -0.99 6.55 6.86
N ILE A 257 -0.70 6.45 5.57
CA ILE A 257 -0.55 7.60 4.68
C ILE A 257 -1.74 7.57 3.72
N LEU A 258 -2.61 8.57 3.82
CA LEU A 258 -3.85 8.63 3.07
C LEU A 258 -3.69 9.59 1.89
N SER A 259 -3.40 9.04 0.72
CA SER A 259 -3.07 9.78 -0.50
C SER A 259 -4.32 10.40 -1.13
N ASP A 260 -4.28 11.70 -1.42
CA ASP A 260 -5.42 12.47 -1.87
C ASP A 260 -5.14 13.15 -3.21
N ASN A 261 -5.94 12.81 -4.22
CA ASN A 261 -5.93 13.45 -5.53
C ASN A 261 -7.25 14.18 -5.83
N GLY A 262 -8.11 14.38 -4.83
CA GLY A 262 -9.43 15.02 -4.98
C GLY A 262 -10.53 14.13 -5.58
N THR A 263 -10.28 12.84 -5.80
CA THR A 263 -11.31 11.90 -6.27
C THR A 263 -12.07 11.24 -5.11
N THR A 264 -13.29 10.77 -5.39
CA THR A 264 -14.12 9.96 -4.48
C THR A 264 -14.43 8.62 -5.14
N GLY A 265 -14.26 7.53 -4.39
CA GLY A 265 -14.55 6.16 -4.86
C GLY A 265 -13.60 5.64 -5.94
N LYS A 266 -12.41 6.25 -6.10
CA LYS A 266 -11.43 5.85 -7.11
C LYS A 266 -10.07 5.51 -6.48
N TYR A 267 -9.49 4.42 -6.97
CA TYR A 267 -8.11 4.03 -6.68
C TYR A 267 -7.12 4.83 -7.54
N GLY A 268 -5.84 4.81 -7.18
CA GLY A 268 -4.75 5.32 -8.01
C GLY A 268 -4.03 6.54 -7.44
N ALA A 269 -4.59 7.22 -6.44
CA ALA A 269 -3.92 8.34 -5.79
C ALA A 269 -2.63 7.89 -5.07
N GLU A 270 -2.62 6.67 -4.54
CA GLU A 270 -1.51 6.07 -3.81
C GLU A 270 -0.36 5.61 -4.71
N VAL A 271 -0.60 5.33 -6.00
CA VAL A 271 0.35 4.60 -6.87
C VAL A 271 1.67 5.34 -7.04
N ARG A 272 1.62 6.60 -7.49
CA ARG A 272 2.83 7.43 -7.66
C ARG A 272 3.50 7.70 -6.32
N LEU A 273 2.71 8.05 -5.31
CA LEU A 273 3.21 8.42 -3.98
C LEU A 273 3.99 7.26 -3.34
N ARG A 274 3.41 6.06 -3.35
CA ARG A 274 4.03 4.83 -2.84
C ARG A 274 5.34 4.54 -3.56
N ARG A 275 5.33 4.55 -4.89
CA ARG A 275 6.54 4.28 -5.71
C ARG A 275 7.67 5.28 -5.42
N GLN A 276 7.35 6.57 -5.33
CA GLN A 276 8.35 7.60 -5.02
C GLN A 276 8.88 7.48 -3.59
N LEU A 277 8.03 7.11 -2.63
CA LEU A 277 8.43 6.90 -1.25
C LEU A 277 9.33 5.66 -1.11
N GLU A 278 8.98 4.54 -1.74
CA GLU A 278 9.80 3.32 -1.76
C GLU A 278 11.20 3.60 -2.33
N LYS A 279 11.30 4.30 -3.47
CA LYS A 279 12.58 4.74 -4.04
C LYS A 279 13.38 5.62 -3.08
N HIS A 280 12.72 6.59 -2.45
CA HIS A 280 13.40 7.50 -1.54
C HIS A 280 13.92 6.78 -0.28
N ILE A 281 13.17 5.79 0.23
CA ILE A 281 13.60 4.92 1.33
C ILE A 281 14.79 4.06 0.90
N ALA A 282 14.77 3.51 -0.32
CA ALA A 282 15.87 2.70 -0.84
C ALA A 282 17.21 3.44 -0.84
N LEU A 283 17.20 4.76 -1.10
CA LEU A 283 18.38 5.61 -1.10
C LEU A 283 18.93 5.94 0.30
N GLN A 284 18.21 5.60 1.38
CA GLN A 284 18.65 5.91 2.73
C GLN A 284 19.75 4.95 3.17
N LYS A 285 20.83 5.51 3.70
CA LYS A 285 21.98 4.72 4.15
C LYS A 285 21.69 4.10 5.51
N ILE A 286 21.64 2.77 5.56
CA ILE A 286 21.44 2.01 6.80
C ILE A 286 22.77 1.56 7.43
N ASN A 287 23.83 1.43 6.64
CA ASN A 287 25.15 1.09 7.15
C ASN A 287 26.21 2.06 6.60
N THR A 288 26.68 2.96 7.46
CA THR A 288 27.67 4.00 7.10
C THR A 288 29.02 3.45 6.66
N ARG A 289 29.34 2.20 7.01
CA ARG A 289 30.61 1.54 6.65
C ARG A 289 30.58 0.88 5.27
N LEU A 290 29.41 0.47 4.79
CA LEU A 290 29.24 -0.25 3.53
C LEU A 290 28.50 0.58 2.46
N GLY A 291 27.98 1.76 2.81
CA GLY A 291 27.25 2.62 1.89
C GLY A 291 25.93 2.04 1.37
N GLN A 292 25.45 0.94 1.95
CA GLN A 292 24.26 0.22 1.49
C GLN A 292 22.98 1.00 1.80
N GLY A 293 22.15 1.14 0.78
CA GLY A 293 20.77 1.62 0.87
C GLY A 293 19.85 0.63 1.58
N VAL A 294 18.59 1.00 1.77
CA VAL A 294 17.56 0.08 2.26
C VAL A 294 17.15 -0.86 1.12
N PRO A 295 17.36 -2.18 1.22
CA PRO A 295 16.85 -3.11 0.21
C PRO A 295 15.32 -3.08 0.19
N VAL A 296 14.74 -3.08 -1.01
CA VAL A 296 13.29 -3.19 -1.23
C VAL A 296 12.99 -4.51 -1.90
N VAL A 297 11.95 -5.21 -1.44
CA VAL A 297 11.46 -6.45 -2.03
C VAL A 297 9.96 -6.34 -2.27
N CYS A 298 9.51 -6.73 -3.46
CA CYS A 298 8.10 -6.78 -3.84
C CYS A 298 7.54 -8.18 -3.57
N LEU A 299 6.46 -8.30 -2.80
CA LEU A 299 5.80 -9.57 -2.47
C LEU A 299 4.41 -9.62 -3.11
N ILE A 300 4.16 -10.64 -3.94
CA ILE A 300 2.94 -10.79 -4.73
C ILE A 300 2.11 -11.97 -4.25
N LEU A 301 0.82 -11.71 -4.00
CA LEU A 301 -0.20 -12.71 -3.68
C LEU A 301 -1.46 -12.53 -4.55
N GLU A 302 -1.90 -13.60 -5.20
CA GLU A 302 -2.99 -13.57 -6.19
C GLU A 302 -2.70 -12.47 -7.24
N GLY A 303 -3.72 -11.79 -7.75
CA GLY A 303 -3.62 -10.56 -8.49
C GLY A 303 -4.46 -10.56 -9.76
N GLY A 304 -4.96 -9.37 -10.11
CA GLY A 304 -5.43 -9.09 -11.46
C GLY A 304 -4.29 -8.72 -12.42
N PRO A 305 -4.61 -8.35 -13.67
CA PRO A 305 -3.61 -7.95 -14.66
C PRO A 305 -2.72 -6.78 -14.22
N ASN A 306 -3.26 -5.85 -13.43
CA ASN A 306 -2.49 -4.73 -12.86
C ASN A 306 -1.31 -5.20 -11.99
N VAL A 307 -1.40 -6.37 -11.36
CA VAL A 307 -0.30 -6.94 -10.57
C VAL A 307 0.86 -7.35 -11.46
N ILE A 308 0.59 -7.87 -12.66
CA ILE A 308 1.63 -8.17 -13.65
C ILE A 308 2.35 -6.88 -14.08
N SER A 309 1.60 -5.80 -14.28
CA SER A 309 2.19 -4.48 -14.57
C SER A 309 3.07 -3.98 -13.40
N ILE A 310 2.64 -4.15 -12.14
CA ILE A 310 3.45 -3.81 -10.96
C ILE A 310 4.75 -4.62 -10.92
N VAL A 311 4.70 -5.92 -11.21
CA VAL A 311 5.88 -6.79 -11.27
C VAL A 311 6.84 -6.30 -12.37
N LEU A 312 6.31 -6.03 -13.55
CA LEU A 312 7.10 -5.50 -14.67
C LEU A 312 7.76 -4.16 -14.33
N GLU A 313 7.02 -3.25 -13.70
CA GLU A 313 7.55 -1.95 -13.27
C GLU A 313 8.63 -2.11 -12.20
N SER A 314 8.43 -2.99 -11.22
CA SER A 314 9.40 -3.28 -10.16
C SER A 314 10.72 -3.79 -10.74
N LEU A 315 10.65 -4.71 -11.72
CA LEU A 315 11.81 -5.27 -12.40
C LEU A 315 12.50 -4.26 -13.33
N LYS A 316 11.77 -3.27 -13.85
CA LYS A 316 12.29 -2.20 -14.71
C LYS A 316 12.88 -1.02 -13.94
N GLU A 317 12.78 -1.00 -12.62
CA GLU A 317 13.42 0.04 -11.82
C GLU A 317 14.94 0.02 -11.96
N GLU A 318 15.53 1.17 -11.65
CA GLU A 318 16.98 1.36 -11.55
C GLU A 318 17.30 1.87 -10.13
N PRO A 319 17.87 1.02 -9.25
CA PRO A 319 18.12 -0.41 -9.48
C PRO A 319 16.83 -1.28 -9.45
N PRO A 320 16.84 -2.47 -10.07
CA PRO A 320 15.67 -3.35 -10.09
C PRO A 320 15.21 -3.78 -8.69
N VAL A 321 13.90 -3.82 -8.49
CA VAL A 321 13.28 -4.34 -7.26
C VAL A 321 12.97 -5.82 -7.46
N PRO A 322 13.60 -6.73 -6.68
CA PRO A 322 13.34 -8.16 -6.77
C PRO A 322 11.92 -8.50 -6.29
N VAL A 323 11.35 -9.53 -6.90
CA VAL A 323 9.95 -9.93 -6.75
C VAL A 323 9.86 -11.34 -6.19
N VAL A 324 9.05 -11.51 -5.15
CA VAL A 324 8.70 -12.80 -4.55
C VAL A 324 7.25 -13.10 -4.89
N VAL A 325 7.01 -14.20 -5.61
CA VAL A 325 5.66 -14.61 -5.99
C VAL A 325 5.20 -15.80 -5.14
N CYS A 326 4.00 -15.68 -4.56
CA CYS A 326 3.38 -16.75 -3.79
C CYS A 326 2.63 -17.69 -4.73
N ASP A 327 3.30 -18.73 -5.19
CA ASP A 327 2.72 -19.78 -6.05
C ASP A 327 1.55 -20.47 -5.34
N GLY A 328 0.50 -20.81 -6.10
CA GLY A 328 -0.74 -21.41 -5.60
C GLY A 328 -1.67 -20.41 -4.89
N SER A 329 -1.35 -19.11 -4.92
CA SER A 329 -2.25 -18.07 -4.41
C SER A 329 -3.29 -17.61 -5.44
N GLY A 330 -3.17 -18.03 -6.70
CA GLY A 330 -4.17 -17.81 -7.72
C GLY A 330 -3.78 -16.79 -8.79
N ARG A 331 -4.48 -16.85 -9.91
CA ARG A 331 -4.60 -15.80 -10.94
C ARG A 331 -3.24 -15.26 -11.40
N ALA A 332 -2.93 -13.96 -11.23
CA ALA A 332 -1.68 -13.38 -11.71
C ALA A 332 -0.43 -14.06 -11.10
N SER A 333 -0.47 -14.40 -9.80
CA SER A 333 0.65 -15.07 -9.14
C SER A 333 0.94 -16.43 -9.77
N ASP A 334 -0.08 -17.21 -10.09
CA ASP A 334 0.09 -18.53 -10.70
C ASP A 334 0.54 -18.42 -12.16
N ILE A 335 0.07 -17.42 -12.91
CA ILE A 335 0.54 -17.14 -14.27
C ILE A 335 2.03 -16.82 -14.28
N ILE A 336 2.49 -15.94 -13.40
CA ILE A 336 3.91 -15.56 -13.30
C ILE A 336 4.74 -16.77 -12.84
N SER A 337 4.24 -17.51 -11.85
CA SER A 337 4.91 -18.72 -11.33
C SER A 337 5.05 -19.81 -12.39
N PHE A 338 4.00 -20.01 -13.20
CA PHE A 338 4.04 -20.93 -14.33
C PHE A 338 5.06 -20.48 -15.37
N ALA A 339 5.03 -19.21 -15.79
CA ALA A 339 6.01 -18.69 -16.74
C ALA A 339 7.45 -18.84 -16.23
N HIS A 340 7.70 -18.51 -14.96
CA HIS A 340 9.01 -18.64 -14.34
C HIS A 340 9.52 -20.09 -14.34
N LYS A 341 8.62 -21.05 -14.04
CA LYS A 341 8.95 -22.48 -13.99
C LYS A 341 9.30 -23.08 -15.35
N TYR A 342 8.65 -22.60 -16.42
CA TYR A 342 8.76 -23.18 -17.76
C TYR A 342 9.55 -22.32 -18.76
N CYS A 343 10.11 -21.19 -18.33
CA CYS A 343 11.03 -20.40 -19.13
C CYS A 343 12.47 -20.96 -19.06
N GLU A 344 13.19 -20.83 -20.17
CA GLU A 344 14.61 -21.12 -20.28
C GLU A 344 15.46 -20.04 -19.58
N GLU A 345 16.78 -20.21 -19.54
CA GLU A 345 17.67 -19.27 -18.84
C GLU A 345 17.64 -17.85 -19.42
N ASP A 346 17.39 -17.73 -20.72
CA ASP A 346 17.21 -16.47 -21.44
C ASP A 346 15.80 -15.85 -21.24
N GLY A 347 14.92 -16.53 -20.51
CA GLY A 347 13.55 -16.11 -20.24
C GLY A 347 12.55 -16.42 -21.36
N LEU A 348 12.94 -17.18 -22.40
CA LEU A 348 12.04 -17.62 -23.46
C LEU A 348 11.24 -18.86 -23.05
N VAL A 349 10.12 -19.11 -23.74
CA VAL A 349 9.27 -20.29 -23.54
C VAL A 349 9.00 -20.97 -24.88
N SER A 350 8.81 -22.29 -24.87
CA SER A 350 8.43 -23.04 -26.07
C SER A 350 7.04 -22.62 -26.59
N GLU A 351 6.76 -22.90 -27.88
CA GLU A 351 5.45 -22.59 -28.47
C GLU A 351 4.28 -23.31 -27.76
N SER A 352 4.48 -24.54 -27.27
CA SER A 352 3.46 -25.24 -26.49
C SER A 352 3.16 -24.56 -25.15
N VAL A 353 4.19 -24.10 -24.44
CA VAL A 353 4.05 -23.34 -23.18
C VAL A 353 3.39 -21.99 -23.42
N LYS A 354 3.75 -21.32 -24.51
CA LYS A 354 3.13 -20.05 -24.95
C LYS A 354 1.64 -20.21 -25.21
N ASP A 355 1.22 -21.23 -25.96
CA ASP A 355 -0.20 -21.49 -26.22
C ASP A 355 -0.97 -21.79 -24.92
N GLN A 356 -0.38 -22.59 -24.03
CA GLN A 356 -0.96 -22.86 -22.72
C GLN A 356 -1.09 -21.59 -21.86
N LEU A 357 -0.07 -20.73 -21.83
CA LEU A 357 -0.09 -19.44 -21.13
C LEU A 357 -1.19 -18.53 -21.67
N LEU A 358 -1.30 -18.39 -23.00
CA LEU A 358 -2.35 -17.58 -23.64
C LEU A 358 -3.75 -18.07 -23.28
N VAL A 359 -4.00 -19.38 -23.31
CA VAL A 359 -5.28 -19.96 -22.89
C VAL A 359 -5.54 -19.70 -21.40
N THR A 360 -4.51 -19.84 -20.57
CA THR A 360 -4.60 -19.62 -19.12
C THR A 360 -4.93 -18.16 -18.79
N ILE A 361 -4.26 -17.21 -19.44
CA ILE A 361 -4.51 -15.77 -19.30
C ILE A 361 -5.95 -15.42 -19.73
N GLN A 362 -6.40 -15.91 -20.89
CA GLN A 362 -7.77 -15.66 -21.37
C GLN A 362 -8.80 -16.15 -20.36
N LYS A 363 -8.67 -17.38 -19.87
CA LYS A 363 -9.59 -17.97 -18.89
C LYS A 363 -9.55 -17.24 -17.54
N THR A 364 -8.35 -16.91 -17.05
CA THR A 364 -8.16 -16.30 -15.74
C THR A 364 -8.73 -14.89 -15.64
N PHE A 365 -8.57 -14.08 -16.69
CA PHE A 365 -8.99 -12.68 -16.70
C PHE A 365 -10.26 -12.41 -17.52
N ASN A 366 -10.84 -13.46 -18.13
CA ASN A 366 -11.95 -13.34 -19.07
C ASN A 366 -11.65 -12.34 -20.21
N TYR A 367 -10.47 -12.48 -20.80
CA TYR A 367 -9.92 -11.57 -21.80
C TYR A 367 -10.03 -12.16 -23.21
N SER A 368 -10.14 -11.27 -24.20
CA SER A 368 -10.01 -11.66 -25.60
C SER A 368 -8.59 -12.14 -25.91
N ARG A 369 -8.40 -12.83 -27.05
CA ARG A 369 -7.08 -13.26 -27.51
C ARG A 369 -6.09 -12.11 -27.62
N SER A 370 -6.52 -10.94 -28.13
CA SER A 370 -5.66 -9.77 -28.27
C SER A 370 -5.26 -9.18 -26.91
N GLN A 371 -6.18 -9.11 -25.96
CA GLN A 371 -5.88 -8.68 -24.59
C GLN A 371 -4.92 -9.65 -23.90
N ALA A 372 -5.16 -10.96 -24.05
CA ALA A 372 -4.28 -11.97 -23.49
C ALA A 372 -2.88 -11.94 -24.08
N GLN A 373 -2.74 -11.65 -25.39
CA GLN A 373 -1.45 -11.44 -26.03
C GLN A 373 -0.66 -10.30 -25.36
N GLN A 374 -1.33 -9.19 -25.02
CA GLN A 374 -0.67 -8.07 -24.33
C GLN A 374 -0.19 -8.45 -22.92
N ILE A 375 -1.02 -9.20 -22.17
CA ILE A 375 -0.61 -9.71 -20.86
C ILE A 375 0.55 -10.70 -20.99
N PHE A 376 0.50 -11.61 -21.97
CA PHE A 376 1.58 -12.55 -22.25
C PHE A 376 2.90 -11.81 -22.50
N LEU A 377 2.89 -10.77 -23.35
CA LEU A 377 4.09 -9.97 -23.61
C LEU A 377 4.65 -9.32 -22.33
N MET A 378 3.80 -8.81 -21.44
CA MET A 378 4.25 -8.30 -20.14
C MET A 378 4.87 -9.39 -19.27
N VAL A 379 4.28 -10.59 -19.23
CA VAL A 379 4.82 -11.73 -18.47
C VAL A 379 6.19 -12.13 -19.02
N MET A 380 6.33 -12.24 -20.34
CA MET A 380 7.61 -12.58 -20.97
C MET A 380 8.67 -11.50 -20.74
N GLU A 381 8.28 -10.22 -20.74
CA GLU A 381 9.18 -9.14 -20.39
C GLU A 381 9.68 -9.24 -18.93
N CYS A 382 8.84 -9.72 -18.00
CA CYS A 382 9.29 -10.02 -16.64
C CYS A 382 10.31 -11.18 -16.63
N MET A 383 10.10 -12.22 -17.45
CA MET A 383 10.96 -13.41 -17.48
C MET A 383 12.36 -13.14 -18.03
N LYS A 384 12.57 -12.07 -18.82
CA LYS A 384 13.91 -11.59 -19.17
C LYS A 384 14.80 -11.29 -17.95
N LYS A 385 14.19 -11.00 -16.80
CA LYS A 385 14.88 -10.80 -15.51
C LYS A 385 14.53 -11.91 -14.50
N ARG A 386 14.33 -13.16 -14.96
CA ARG A 386 13.90 -14.29 -14.11
C ARG A 386 14.71 -14.49 -12.83
N ALA A 387 16.01 -14.19 -12.84
CA ALA A 387 16.88 -14.30 -11.66
C ALA A 387 16.43 -13.39 -10.49
N LEU A 388 15.68 -12.32 -10.77
CA LEU A 388 15.10 -11.41 -9.79
C LEU A 388 13.66 -11.76 -9.40
N VAL A 389 13.08 -12.80 -10.01
CA VAL A 389 11.73 -13.31 -9.72
C VAL A 389 11.86 -14.64 -8.99
N GLY A 390 11.65 -14.65 -7.68
CA GLY A 390 11.68 -15.88 -6.90
C GLY A 390 10.30 -16.52 -6.74
N GLN A 391 10.22 -17.84 -6.96
CA GLN A 391 9.03 -18.67 -6.75
C GLN A 391 9.20 -19.55 -5.50
N ARG A 392 8.08 -19.91 -4.86
CA ARG A 392 8.04 -21.05 -3.93
C ARG A 392 6.91 -22.03 -4.24
N ALA A 393 7.25 -23.26 -4.61
CA ALA A 393 6.31 -24.40 -4.65
C ALA A 393 6.24 -25.14 -3.29
N GLU A 394 5.16 -25.90 -3.09
CA GLU A 394 4.75 -26.58 -1.85
C GLU A 394 5.70 -27.67 -1.30
N THR A 395 6.82 -27.96 -1.98
CA THR A 395 7.73 -29.06 -1.68
C THR A 395 9.08 -28.54 -1.17
N LEU A 396 9.21 -28.31 0.15
CA LEU A 396 10.46 -28.35 0.93
C LEU A 396 10.13 -28.19 2.43
N SER A 397 10.93 -28.86 3.27
CA SER A 397 10.67 -29.29 4.65
C SER A 397 10.10 -28.26 5.66
N PRO A 398 9.59 -28.70 6.83
CA PRO A 398 8.95 -27.84 7.85
C PRO A 398 9.92 -26.86 8.54
N GLY A 399 11.22 -26.92 8.26
CA GLY A 399 12.26 -26.09 8.86
C GLY A 399 12.35 -24.71 8.23
N MET A 400 11.60 -23.76 8.77
CA MET A 400 11.94 -22.34 9.03
C MET A 400 12.79 -21.42 8.11
N THR A 401 13.30 -21.78 6.92
CA THR A 401 14.38 -20.97 6.28
C THR A 401 14.06 -20.30 4.94
N CYS A 402 13.08 -20.70 4.12
CA CYS A 402 13.10 -20.28 2.70
C CYS A 402 12.68 -18.82 2.38
N PHE A 403 11.65 -18.25 3.02
CA PHE A 403 11.24 -16.84 2.78
C PHE A 403 12.32 -15.85 3.25
N ILE A 404 12.91 -16.15 4.40
CA ILE A 404 13.99 -15.38 5.02
C ILE A 404 15.30 -15.62 4.28
N SER A 405 15.59 -16.85 3.84
CA SER A 405 16.74 -17.13 2.99
C SER A 405 16.63 -16.48 1.62
N MET A 406 15.45 -16.32 1.01
CA MET A 406 15.35 -15.64 -0.28
C MET A 406 15.47 -14.12 -0.13
N ILE A 407 14.87 -13.55 0.93
CA ILE A 407 15.05 -12.14 1.30
C ILE A 407 16.50 -11.85 1.72
N LEU A 408 17.12 -12.74 2.51
CA LEU A 408 18.53 -12.67 2.90
C LEU A 408 19.44 -12.95 1.71
N PHE A 409 19.10 -13.87 0.81
CA PHE A 409 19.87 -14.16 -0.41
C PHE A 409 19.84 -12.95 -1.33
N ILE A 410 18.68 -12.29 -1.47
CA ILE A 410 18.56 -10.99 -2.14
C ILE A 410 19.47 -9.95 -1.44
N GLN A 411 19.44 -9.87 -0.11
CA GLN A 411 20.25 -8.93 0.67
C GLN A 411 21.76 -9.23 0.63
N ILE A 412 22.17 -10.49 0.48
CA ILE A 412 23.57 -10.96 0.51
C ILE A 412 24.18 -11.00 -0.89
N HIS A 413 23.44 -11.43 -1.92
CA HIS A 413 23.97 -11.67 -3.27
C HIS A 413 23.70 -10.54 -4.28
N PHE A 414 22.75 -9.63 -4.00
CA PHE A 414 22.49 -8.48 -4.87
C PHE A 414 22.84 -7.08 -4.32
N PRO A 415 23.75 -6.88 -3.33
CA PRO A 415 24.13 -5.54 -2.90
C PRO A 415 24.90 -4.76 -3.98
N SER A 416 25.46 -5.43 -4.99
CA SER A 416 26.15 -4.81 -6.15
C SER A 416 25.23 -4.44 -7.31
N MET A 417 24.00 -4.97 -7.36
CA MET A 417 22.99 -4.60 -8.37
C MET A 417 22.06 -3.47 -7.92
N GLN A 418 22.20 -3.03 -6.66
CA GLN A 418 21.46 -1.90 -6.08
C GLN A 418 22.30 -0.61 -5.91
N GLN A 419 23.48 -0.55 -6.54
CA GLN A 419 24.36 0.63 -6.56
C GLN A 419 24.33 1.35 -7.90
#